data_AF-A0A1F7LMN7-F1
#
_entry.id   AF-A0A1F7LMN7-F1
#
_cell.length_a   1.000
_cell.length_b   1.000
_cell.length_c   1.000
_cell.angle_alpha   90.00
_cell.angle_beta   90.00
_cell.angle_gamma   90.00
#
_symmetry.space_group_name_H-M   'P 1'
#
loop_
_entity.id
_entity.type
_entity.pdbx_description
1 polymer ?
#
loop_
_entity_poly.entity_id
_entity_poly.type
_entity_poly.pdbx_seq_one_letter_code
_entity_poly.pdbx_strand_id
1 'polypeptide(L)'
;EVQEASHYYRPLVTLSFFADVQLWGLTPAGFHLTNLLAHLATSLAVLALGRRLTGSLWAGGIAGLVFALHPLHTESVAFISGRSDVLATLFFLWALLAYAAWRDTGRRWTYVLSLASFFLALTAKEVAATLPAVLLLYDWAARGDLASPRAVGRAVLRCSGYLGVMALYAGIRLVALGRIVDAAASAWGSLVTRLLTTLDIVATYVRLTVIPYPVNAYPLIVPVVFPGSPGFWAGMTLLAAALALTAWAAWRSRVIGFGALWFWITLIPFVGVNLLPLSTAIMAERFLYLPTVGFCLVVGMLFWKLLGAVDVSASSQLRPAPALALAGTVVIYALLTLWRNEDWKDDYRLYSRMVETSPQTALPRVNLAFTQFLRGEIVEADLHLQTAVSLMPENPRARVGLGLTRTLLGHTEQGLEHALKAHAYAPHNPDILATLGTIYLYREEPARAIAHLEESLLLNPHQVHASLNLALALHKLGRQAEAEAVLTRGAKLAELLSPGLPLVDRITAEVYAGREPARTRAAWERYIARLRAMGELAHTQQADLAYAEQQLAKLRGDGQ
;
A
#
# COMPACT_ATOMS: atom_id res chain seq x y z
N GLU A 1 -9.21 6.84 10.63
CA GLU A 1 -8.98 7.25 9.24
C GLU A 1 -10.11 8.18 8.83
N VAL A 2 -9.79 9.43 8.47
CA VAL A 2 -10.72 10.30 7.74
C VAL A 2 -11.18 9.50 6.52
N GLN A 3 -12.50 9.40 6.36
CA GLN A 3 -13.14 8.91 5.15
C GLN A 3 -12.85 9.91 4.02
N GLU A 4 -11.61 10.01 3.57
CA GLU A 4 -11.37 10.28 2.16
C GLU A 4 -12.12 9.17 1.46
N ALA A 5 -13.23 9.51 0.80
CA ALA A 5 -14.01 8.56 0.03
C ALA A 5 -13.02 7.79 -0.85
N SER A 6 -12.77 6.52 -0.52
CA SER A 6 -11.80 5.72 -1.26
C SER A 6 -12.17 5.79 -2.73
N HIS A 7 -11.26 6.33 -3.55
CA HIS A 7 -11.47 6.42 -5.00
C HIS A 7 -11.50 5.03 -5.67
N TYR A 8 -11.38 3.96 -4.88
CA TYR A 8 -11.30 2.58 -5.33
C TYR A 8 -12.53 1.77 -4.90
N TYR A 9 -13.17 1.12 -5.87
CA TYR A 9 -14.21 0.13 -5.62
C TYR A 9 -13.62 -1.28 -5.71
N ARG A 10 -13.13 -1.82 -4.57
CA ARG A 10 -12.44 -3.12 -4.50
C ARG A 10 -13.09 -4.05 -3.46
N PRO A 11 -14.34 -4.48 -3.67
CA PRO A 11 -15.12 -5.17 -2.63
C PRO A 11 -14.51 -6.51 -2.22
N LEU A 12 -13.83 -7.24 -3.10
CA LEU A 12 -13.17 -8.49 -2.73
C LEU A 12 -12.04 -8.26 -1.70
N VAL A 13 -11.29 -7.17 -1.86
CA VAL A 13 -10.23 -6.80 -0.91
C VAL A 13 -10.86 -6.44 0.43
N THR A 14 -11.88 -5.58 0.43
CA THR A 14 -12.61 -5.21 1.66
C THR A 14 -13.22 -6.41 2.37
N LEU A 15 -13.87 -7.32 1.64
CA LEU A 15 -14.43 -8.55 2.20
C LEU A 15 -13.34 -9.46 2.77
N SER A 16 -12.16 -9.52 2.14
CA SER A 16 -11.04 -10.29 2.68
C SER A 16 -10.49 -9.70 3.99
N PHE A 17 -10.45 -8.37 4.13
CA PHE A 17 -10.07 -7.73 5.38
C PHE A 17 -11.13 -7.93 6.46
N PHE A 18 -12.41 -7.88 6.09
CA PHE A 18 -13.49 -8.20 7.01
C PHE A 18 -13.36 -9.63 7.54
N ALA A 19 -13.09 -10.61 6.67
CA ALA A 19 -12.86 -11.98 7.07
C ALA A 19 -11.65 -12.11 8.01
N ASP A 20 -10.55 -11.42 7.74
CA ASP A 20 -9.37 -11.44 8.63
C ASP A 20 -9.67 -10.84 10.00
N VAL A 21 -10.42 -9.73 10.07
CA VAL A 21 -10.82 -9.13 11.36
C VAL A 21 -11.66 -10.11 12.16
N GLN A 22 -12.55 -10.87 11.52
CA GLN A 22 -13.37 -11.88 12.21
C GLN A 22 -12.54 -13.07 12.72
N LEU A 23 -11.48 -13.46 11.99
CA LEU A 23 -10.65 -14.62 12.34
C LEU A 23 -9.51 -14.29 13.31
N TRP A 24 -8.89 -13.13 13.14
CA TRP A 24 -7.62 -12.77 13.79
C TRP A 24 -7.70 -11.48 14.61
N GLY A 25 -8.84 -10.78 14.61
CA GLY A 25 -8.95 -9.43 15.13
C GLY A 25 -8.06 -8.45 14.35
N LEU A 26 -7.47 -7.48 15.05
CA LEU A 26 -6.55 -6.50 14.45
C LEU A 26 -5.07 -6.93 14.53
N THR A 27 -4.79 -8.23 14.72
CA THR A 27 -3.41 -8.72 14.82
C THR A 27 -2.75 -8.77 13.44
N PRO A 28 -1.64 -8.03 13.18
CA PRO A 28 -1.04 -7.96 11.84
C PRO A 28 -0.60 -9.32 11.27
N ALA A 29 -0.19 -10.24 12.14
CA ALA A 29 0.27 -11.58 11.77
C ALA A 29 -0.77 -12.35 10.93
N GLY A 30 -2.07 -12.25 11.26
CA GLY A 30 -3.14 -12.91 10.51
C GLY A 30 -3.26 -12.35 9.09
N PHE A 31 -3.20 -11.02 8.93
CA PHE A 31 -3.26 -10.37 7.63
C PHE A 31 -2.07 -10.73 6.73
N HIS A 32 -0.85 -10.82 7.30
CA HIS A 32 0.34 -11.26 6.58
C HIS A 32 0.25 -12.73 6.17
N LEU A 33 -0.29 -13.61 7.03
CA LEU A 33 -0.50 -15.01 6.70
C LEU A 33 -1.47 -15.17 5.52
N THR A 34 -2.58 -14.43 5.51
CA THR A 34 -3.52 -14.43 4.39
C THR A 34 -2.85 -13.99 3.08
N ASN A 35 -2.03 -12.93 3.11
CA ASN A 35 -1.26 -12.51 1.93
C ASN A 35 -0.26 -13.58 1.46
N LEU A 36 0.45 -14.21 2.40
CA LEU A 36 1.44 -15.24 2.10
C LEU A 36 0.80 -16.49 1.46
N LEU A 37 -0.35 -16.92 1.98
CA LEU A 37 -1.12 -18.04 1.40
C LEU A 37 -1.64 -17.70 0.00
N ALA A 38 -2.14 -16.48 -0.21
CA ALA A 38 -2.57 -16.02 -1.53
C ALA A 38 -1.38 -15.91 -2.52
N HIS A 39 -0.21 -15.48 -2.06
CA HIS A 39 1.02 -15.45 -2.85
C HIS A 39 1.47 -16.86 -3.24
N LEU A 40 1.48 -17.80 -2.28
CA LEU A 40 1.77 -19.22 -2.55
C LEU A 40 0.80 -19.80 -3.60
N ALA A 41 -0.50 -19.57 -3.43
CA ALA A 41 -1.50 -20.01 -4.41
C ALA A 41 -1.28 -19.40 -5.79
N THR A 42 -0.83 -18.14 -5.85
CA THR A 42 -0.48 -17.46 -7.10
C THR A 42 0.73 -18.12 -7.76
N SER A 43 1.80 -18.37 -7.01
CA SER A 43 3.01 -19.04 -7.49
C SER A 43 2.73 -20.46 -8.01
N LEU A 44 1.83 -21.19 -7.34
CA LEU A 44 1.35 -22.50 -7.82
C LEU A 44 0.52 -22.38 -9.11
N ALA A 45 -0.28 -21.32 -9.26
CA ALA A 45 -0.99 -21.05 -10.50
C ALA A 45 -0.04 -20.69 -11.66
N VAL A 46 1.05 -19.96 -11.40
CA VAL A 46 2.12 -19.71 -12.38
C VAL A 46 2.79 -21.02 -12.80
N LEU A 47 3.10 -21.90 -11.85
CA LEU A 47 3.62 -23.24 -12.13
C LEU A 47 2.65 -24.04 -13.02
N ALA A 48 1.37 -24.08 -12.66
CA ALA A 48 0.36 -24.79 -13.41
C ALA A 48 0.25 -24.27 -14.85
N LEU A 49 0.30 -22.95 -15.04
CA LEU A 49 0.30 -22.32 -16.36
C LEU A 49 1.57 -22.67 -17.16
N GLY A 50 2.74 -22.60 -16.55
CA GLY A 50 4.01 -22.96 -17.20
C GLY A 50 4.06 -24.44 -17.60
N ARG A 51 3.60 -25.34 -16.73
CA ARG A 51 3.46 -26.77 -17.06
C ARG A 51 2.48 -26.99 -18.20
N ARG A 52 1.37 -26.26 -18.21
CA ARG A 52 0.35 -26.38 -19.26
C ARG A 52 0.84 -25.90 -20.62
N LEU A 53 1.62 -24.83 -20.65
CA LEU A 53 2.17 -24.26 -21.89
C LEU A 53 3.30 -25.11 -22.49
N THR A 54 4.05 -25.81 -21.65
CA THR A 54 5.29 -26.52 -22.05
C THR A 54 5.18 -28.04 -22.00
N GLY A 55 4.18 -28.58 -21.31
CA GLY A 55 4.09 -29.99 -20.92
C GLY A 55 5.02 -30.39 -19.76
N SER A 56 5.94 -29.52 -19.33
CA SER A 56 6.99 -29.86 -18.35
C SER A 56 6.68 -29.31 -16.96
N LEU A 57 6.68 -30.22 -15.97
CA LEU A 57 6.59 -29.82 -14.56
C LEU A 57 7.79 -28.96 -14.14
N TRP A 58 8.97 -29.20 -14.70
CA TRP A 58 10.18 -28.44 -14.37
C TRP A 58 10.15 -27.01 -14.91
N ALA A 59 9.75 -26.82 -16.16
CA ALA A 59 9.61 -25.47 -16.72
C ALA A 59 8.58 -24.63 -15.92
N GLY A 60 7.45 -25.25 -15.55
CA GLY A 60 6.47 -24.64 -14.66
C GLY A 60 7.04 -24.42 -13.24
N GLY A 61 7.72 -25.40 -12.68
CA GLY A 61 8.26 -25.37 -11.32
C GLY A 61 9.29 -24.25 -11.15
N ILE A 62 10.19 -24.08 -12.12
CA ILE A 62 11.15 -22.99 -12.15
C ILE A 62 10.43 -21.64 -12.26
N ALA A 63 9.43 -21.53 -13.15
CA ALA A 63 8.66 -20.29 -13.29
C ALA A 63 7.94 -19.90 -11.99
N GLY A 64 7.28 -20.86 -11.33
CA GLY A 64 6.61 -20.65 -10.05
C GLY A 64 7.58 -20.32 -8.91
N LEU A 65 8.75 -20.94 -8.87
CA LEU A 65 9.78 -20.68 -7.86
C LEU A 65 10.42 -19.30 -8.04
N VAL A 66 10.77 -18.93 -9.27
CA VAL A 66 11.32 -17.60 -9.59
C VAL A 66 10.30 -16.52 -9.29
N PHE A 67 9.01 -16.76 -9.58
CA PHE A 67 7.93 -15.86 -9.19
C PHE A 67 7.83 -15.75 -7.66
N ALA A 68 7.79 -16.86 -6.93
CA ALA A 68 7.64 -16.87 -5.47
C ALA A 68 8.76 -16.13 -4.72
N LEU A 69 9.96 -16.07 -5.30
CA LEU A 69 11.13 -15.46 -4.67
C LEU A 69 11.50 -14.10 -5.27
N HIS A 70 10.73 -13.59 -6.24
CA HIS A 70 11.10 -12.37 -6.94
C HIS A 70 11.07 -11.14 -6.00
N PRO A 71 12.18 -10.40 -5.80
CA PRO A 71 12.23 -9.33 -4.80
C PRO A 71 11.20 -8.22 -4.99
N LEU A 72 10.80 -7.93 -6.22
CA LEU A 72 9.71 -6.96 -6.54
C LEU A 72 8.36 -7.30 -5.90
N HIS A 73 8.12 -8.55 -5.54
CA HIS A 73 6.85 -8.94 -4.95
C HIS A 73 6.75 -8.59 -3.47
N THR A 74 7.88 -8.22 -2.84
CA THR A 74 7.92 -7.82 -1.43
C THR A 74 6.89 -6.74 -1.12
N GLU A 75 6.80 -5.68 -1.93
CA GLU A 75 5.80 -4.62 -1.74
C GLU A 75 4.35 -5.17 -1.82
N SER A 76 4.07 -6.13 -2.69
CA SER A 76 2.70 -6.66 -2.84
C SER A 76 2.31 -7.62 -1.72
N VAL A 77 3.28 -8.34 -1.15
CA VAL A 77 3.04 -9.41 -0.17
C VAL A 77 3.21 -8.91 1.26
N ALA A 78 4.30 -8.20 1.57
CA ALA A 78 4.59 -7.69 2.91
C ALA A 78 3.65 -6.55 3.30
N PHE A 79 3.33 -5.63 2.38
CA PHE A 79 2.34 -4.60 2.63
C PHE A 79 0.94 -5.23 2.69
N ILE A 80 0.27 -5.15 3.85
CA ILE A 80 -1.07 -5.74 4.04
C ILE A 80 -2.04 -5.25 2.95
N SER A 81 -2.06 -3.94 2.66
CA SER A 81 -2.90 -3.35 1.61
C SER A 81 -2.48 -3.68 0.17
N GLY A 82 -1.27 -4.23 -0.02
CA GLY A 82 -0.78 -4.81 -1.27
C GLY A 82 -1.60 -6.01 -1.75
N ARG A 83 -2.44 -6.59 -0.87
CA ARG A 83 -3.36 -7.71 -1.16
C ARG A 83 -4.17 -7.57 -2.45
N SER A 84 -4.52 -6.35 -2.84
CA SER A 84 -5.24 -6.10 -4.10
C SER A 84 -4.51 -6.66 -5.33
N ASP A 85 -3.18 -6.56 -5.38
CA ASP A 85 -2.35 -7.10 -6.45
C ASP A 85 -2.30 -8.63 -6.44
N VAL A 86 -2.15 -9.21 -5.24
CA VAL A 86 -2.05 -10.65 -5.04
C VAL A 86 -3.36 -11.36 -5.42
N LEU A 87 -4.50 -10.89 -4.90
CA LEU A 87 -5.81 -11.48 -5.19
C LEU A 87 -6.20 -11.30 -6.66
N ALA A 88 -5.97 -10.11 -7.23
CA ALA A 88 -6.29 -9.88 -8.63
C ALA A 88 -5.51 -10.84 -9.53
N THR A 89 -4.22 -11.05 -9.27
CA THR A 89 -3.37 -11.95 -10.05
C THR A 89 -3.75 -13.42 -9.85
N LEU A 90 -4.06 -13.84 -8.63
CA LEU A 90 -4.52 -15.20 -8.35
C LEU A 90 -5.77 -15.55 -9.16
N PHE A 91 -6.81 -14.72 -9.05
CA PHE A 91 -8.08 -14.95 -9.73
C PHE A 91 -7.96 -14.75 -11.25
N PHE A 92 -7.06 -13.88 -11.72
CA PHE A 92 -6.71 -13.75 -13.13
C PHE A 92 -6.13 -15.05 -13.70
N LEU A 93 -5.18 -15.67 -12.99
CA LEU A 93 -4.57 -16.93 -13.40
C LEU A 93 -5.56 -18.10 -13.32
N TRP A 94 -6.40 -18.15 -12.29
CA TRP A 94 -7.47 -19.15 -12.20
C TRP A 94 -8.47 -19.00 -13.33
N ALA A 95 -8.85 -17.77 -13.68
CA ALA A 95 -9.71 -17.51 -14.83
C ALA A 95 -9.08 -18.05 -16.12
N LEU A 96 -7.81 -17.78 -16.37
CA LEU A 96 -7.09 -18.29 -17.54
C LEU A 96 -6.98 -19.83 -17.55
N LEU A 97 -6.61 -20.45 -16.42
CA LEU A 97 -6.50 -21.91 -16.31
C LEU A 97 -7.85 -22.60 -16.52
N ALA A 98 -8.94 -22.04 -15.98
CA ALA A 98 -10.30 -22.54 -16.17
C ALA A 98 -10.77 -22.36 -17.62
N TYR A 99 -10.47 -21.21 -18.26
CA TYR A 99 -10.72 -21.00 -19.69
C TYR A 99 -10.01 -22.06 -20.52
N ALA A 100 -8.75 -22.33 -20.19
CA ALA A 100 -7.96 -23.29 -20.91
C ALA A 100 -8.49 -24.73 -20.72
N ALA A 101 -8.92 -25.10 -19.50
CA ALA A 101 -9.59 -26.38 -19.25
C ALA A 101 -10.94 -26.50 -20.01
N TRP A 102 -11.69 -25.41 -20.15
CA TRP A 102 -12.85 -25.35 -21.03
C TRP A 102 -12.47 -25.56 -22.49
N ARG A 103 -11.38 -24.94 -22.96
CA ARG A 103 -10.89 -25.15 -24.33
C ARG A 103 -10.55 -26.61 -24.59
N ASP A 104 -10.04 -27.36 -23.61
CA ASP A 104 -9.70 -28.78 -23.76
C ASP A 104 -10.92 -29.69 -23.76
N THR A 105 -11.86 -29.46 -22.83
CA THR A 105 -12.93 -30.41 -22.53
C THR A 105 -14.31 -30.01 -23.07
N GLY A 106 -14.50 -28.75 -23.44
CA GLY A 106 -15.79 -28.17 -23.81
C GLY A 106 -16.82 -28.06 -22.67
N ARG A 107 -16.45 -28.44 -21.44
CA ARG A 107 -17.37 -28.48 -20.28
C ARG A 107 -17.82 -27.07 -19.90
N ARG A 108 -19.13 -26.79 -19.97
CA ARG A 108 -19.67 -25.43 -19.71
C ARG A 108 -19.29 -24.85 -18.35
N TRP A 109 -19.20 -25.68 -17.31
CA TRP A 109 -18.91 -25.21 -15.95
C TRP A 109 -17.49 -24.62 -15.81
N THR A 110 -16.49 -25.10 -16.56
CA THR A 110 -15.13 -24.52 -16.50
C THR A 110 -15.08 -23.13 -17.13
N TYR A 111 -15.92 -22.87 -18.14
CA TYR A 111 -16.11 -21.51 -18.68
C TYR A 111 -16.80 -20.59 -17.67
N VAL A 112 -17.85 -21.07 -16.99
CA VAL A 112 -18.51 -20.31 -15.93
C VAL A 112 -17.55 -20.00 -14.78
N LEU A 113 -16.75 -20.98 -14.36
CA LEU A 113 -15.71 -20.77 -13.34
C LEU A 113 -14.68 -19.73 -13.79
N SER A 114 -14.32 -19.72 -15.09
CA SER A 114 -13.43 -18.72 -15.65
C SER A 114 -14.02 -17.31 -15.56
N LEU A 115 -15.28 -17.14 -15.97
CA LEU A 115 -15.98 -15.85 -15.87
C LEU A 115 -16.15 -15.38 -14.42
N ALA A 116 -16.51 -16.29 -13.52
CA ALA A 116 -16.63 -15.99 -12.09
C ALA A 116 -15.29 -15.57 -11.48
N SER A 117 -14.21 -16.30 -11.77
CA SER A 117 -12.86 -15.93 -11.33
C SER A 117 -12.43 -14.58 -11.91
N PHE A 118 -12.77 -14.30 -13.17
CA PHE A 118 -12.47 -13.02 -13.79
C PHE A 118 -13.22 -11.86 -13.11
N PHE A 119 -14.49 -12.05 -12.76
CA PHE A 119 -15.25 -11.05 -11.99
C PHE A 119 -14.60 -10.79 -10.63
N LEU A 120 -14.19 -11.85 -9.92
CA LEU A 120 -13.46 -11.71 -8.65
C LEU A 120 -12.14 -10.93 -8.85
N ALA A 121 -11.38 -11.22 -9.91
CA ALA A 121 -10.16 -10.48 -10.23
C ALA A 121 -10.42 -8.98 -10.43
N LEU A 122 -11.47 -8.60 -11.18
CA LEU A 122 -11.86 -7.21 -11.39
C LEU A 122 -12.25 -6.51 -10.08
N THR A 123 -12.95 -7.22 -9.20
CA THR A 123 -13.32 -6.70 -7.87
C THR A 123 -12.15 -6.62 -6.88
N ALA A 124 -11.00 -7.22 -7.20
CA ALA A 124 -9.75 -7.01 -6.47
C ALA A 124 -8.94 -5.84 -7.04
N LYS A 125 -8.77 -5.79 -8.36
CA LYS A 125 -8.03 -4.73 -9.04
C LYS A 125 -8.38 -4.62 -10.52
N GLU A 126 -8.46 -3.38 -11.00
CA GLU A 126 -8.91 -3.00 -12.33
C GLU A 126 -8.00 -3.54 -13.45
N VAL A 127 -6.71 -3.79 -13.16
CA VAL A 127 -5.73 -4.36 -14.10
C VAL A 127 -6.22 -5.69 -14.71
N ALA A 128 -7.08 -6.41 -14.00
CA ALA A 128 -7.63 -7.66 -14.48
C ALA A 128 -8.35 -7.52 -15.84
N ALA A 129 -8.84 -6.32 -16.19
CA ALA A 129 -9.44 -5.99 -17.49
C ALA A 129 -8.56 -6.34 -18.71
N THR A 130 -7.26 -6.60 -18.53
CA THR A 130 -6.35 -7.10 -19.56
C THR A 130 -6.55 -8.59 -19.91
N LEU A 131 -7.32 -9.35 -19.11
CA LEU A 131 -7.50 -10.79 -19.29
C LEU A 131 -7.99 -11.17 -20.69
N PRO A 132 -9.00 -10.52 -21.31
CA PRO A 132 -9.47 -10.91 -22.64
C PRO A 132 -8.35 -10.87 -23.69
N ALA A 133 -7.44 -9.90 -23.62
CA ALA A 133 -6.27 -9.83 -24.51
C ALA A 133 -5.30 -10.99 -24.25
N VAL A 134 -5.10 -11.37 -22.99
CA VAL A 134 -4.30 -12.54 -22.61
C VAL A 134 -4.93 -13.86 -23.04
N LEU A 135 -6.27 -13.98 -23.03
CA LEU A 135 -6.96 -15.18 -23.53
C LEU A 135 -6.77 -15.37 -25.04
N LEU A 136 -6.82 -14.27 -25.80
CA LEU A 136 -6.50 -14.29 -27.24
C LEU A 136 -5.03 -14.67 -27.47
N LEU A 137 -4.12 -14.13 -26.66
CA LEU A 137 -2.71 -14.50 -26.69
C LEU A 137 -2.50 -15.99 -26.36
N TYR A 138 -3.26 -16.53 -25.40
CA TYR A 138 -3.23 -17.95 -25.05
C TYR A 138 -3.70 -18.83 -26.21
N ASP A 139 -4.82 -18.50 -26.85
CA ASP A 139 -5.33 -19.23 -28.01
C ASP A 139 -4.34 -19.21 -29.19
N TRP A 140 -3.66 -18.08 -29.41
CA TRP A 140 -2.57 -17.99 -30.39
C TRP A 140 -1.40 -18.92 -30.05
N ALA A 141 -0.95 -18.88 -28.81
CA ALA A 141 0.22 -19.62 -28.37
C ALA A 141 0.00 -21.13 -28.31
N ALA A 142 -1.11 -21.56 -27.72
CA ALA A 142 -1.40 -22.97 -27.46
C ALA A 142 -2.01 -23.69 -28.67
N ARG A 143 -2.73 -22.98 -29.57
CA ARG A 143 -3.50 -23.61 -30.64
C ARG A 143 -3.27 -23.03 -32.03
N GLY A 144 -2.62 -21.87 -32.15
CA GLY A 144 -2.47 -21.20 -33.44
C GLY A 144 -3.76 -20.61 -34.01
N ASP A 145 -4.77 -20.42 -33.16
CA ASP A 145 -6.15 -20.06 -33.54
C ASP A 145 -6.30 -18.66 -34.17
N LEU A 146 -5.24 -17.83 -34.28
CA LEU A 146 -5.30 -16.49 -34.87
C LEU A 146 -4.73 -16.40 -36.30
N ALA A 147 -4.53 -17.54 -36.98
CA ALA A 147 -3.94 -17.59 -38.32
C ALA A 147 -4.89 -17.16 -39.47
N SER A 148 -6.19 -16.98 -39.23
CA SER A 148 -7.15 -16.55 -40.26
C SER A 148 -8.25 -15.63 -39.71
N PRO A 149 -8.86 -14.74 -40.53
CA PRO A 149 -9.91 -13.81 -40.09
C PRO A 149 -11.12 -14.51 -39.46
N ARG A 150 -11.53 -15.67 -39.98
CA ARG A 150 -12.64 -16.46 -39.40
C ARG A 150 -12.28 -17.01 -38.02
N ALA A 151 -11.03 -17.40 -37.82
CA ALA A 151 -10.56 -17.94 -36.54
C ALA A 151 -10.43 -16.82 -35.49
N VAL A 152 -10.02 -15.62 -35.90
CA VAL A 152 -10.07 -14.40 -35.09
C VAL A 152 -11.52 -14.08 -34.69
N GLY A 153 -12.47 -14.09 -35.63
CA GLY A 153 -13.88 -13.85 -35.31
C GLY A 153 -14.45 -14.81 -34.26
N ARG A 154 -14.10 -16.10 -34.36
CA ARG A 154 -14.46 -17.09 -33.32
C ARG A 154 -13.78 -16.82 -31.99
N ALA A 155 -12.51 -16.42 -31.99
CA ALA A 155 -11.78 -16.10 -30.76
C ALA A 155 -12.40 -14.88 -30.05
N VAL A 156 -12.74 -13.83 -30.80
CA VAL A 156 -13.45 -12.65 -30.27
C VAL A 156 -14.82 -13.02 -29.71
N LEU A 157 -15.58 -13.89 -30.39
CA LEU A 157 -16.87 -14.35 -29.88
C LEU A 157 -16.73 -15.11 -28.55
N ARG A 158 -15.66 -15.89 -28.35
CA ARG A 158 -15.36 -16.55 -27.06
C ARG A 158 -15.07 -15.54 -25.94
N CYS A 159 -14.48 -14.40 -26.29
CA CYS A 159 -14.21 -13.31 -25.35
C CYS A 159 -15.45 -12.47 -25.01
N SER A 160 -16.58 -12.61 -25.72
CA SER A 160 -17.79 -11.81 -25.49
C SER A 160 -18.32 -11.89 -24.06
N GLY A 161 -18.29 -13.08 -23.44
CA GLY A 161 -18.67 -13.26 -22.04
C GLY A 161 -17.82 -12.41 -21.07
N TYR A 162 -16.53 -12.29 -21.35
CA TYR A 162 -15.62 -11.47 -20.54
C TYR A 162 -15.90 -9.97 -20.74
N LEU A 163 -16.21 -9.54 -21.96
CA LEU A 163 -16.66 -8.17 -22.20
C LEU A 163 -17.96 -7.85 -21.44
N GLY A 164 -18.89 -8.81 -21.38
CA GLY A 164 -20.09 -8.70 -20.55
C GLY A 164 -19.77 -8.54 -19.05
N VAL A 165 -18.84 -9.33 -18.52
CA VAL A 165 -18.36 -9.21 -17.13
C VAL A 165 -17.68 -7.86 -16.88
N MET A 166 -16.87 -7.36 -17.83
CA MET A 166 -16.26 -6.04 -17.73
C MET A 166 -17.31 -4.92 -17.71
N ALA A 167 -18.32 -4.99 -18.59
CA ALA A 167 -19.40 -4.02 -18.63
C ALA A 167 -20.23 -4.04 -17.33
N LEU A 168 -20.51 -5.23 -16.80
CA LEU A 168 -21.18 -5.40 -15.51
C LEU A 168 -20.38 -4.74 -14.37
N TYR A 169 -19.08 -5.05 -14.26
CA TYR A 169 -18.21 -4.45 -13.25
C TYR A 169 -18.13 -2.92 -13.40
N ALA A 170 -17.98 -2.41 -14.63
CA ALA A 170 -17.96 -0.99 -14.90
C ALA A 170 -19.28 -0.30 -14.49
N GLY A 171 -20.43 -0.94 -14.75
CA GLY A 171 -21.74 -0.47 -14.31
C GLY A 171 -21.87 -0.40 -12.78
N ILE A 172 -21.46 -1.46 -12.07
CA ILE A 172 -21.45 -1.48 -10.59
C ILE A 172 -20.54 -0.37 -10.05
N ARG A 173 -19.34 -0.24 -10.61
CA ARG A 173 -18.37 0.79 -10.20
C ARG A 173 -18.90 2.20 -10.42
N LEU A 174 -19.56 2.44 -11.56
CA LEU A 174 -20.21 3.71 -11.88
C LEU A 174 -21.29 4.07 -10.85
N VAL A 175 -22.14 3.12 -10.49
CA VAL A 175 -23.18 3.32 -9.48
C VAL A 175 -22.57 3.58 -8.09
N ALA A 176 -21.51 2.86 -7.74
CA ALA A 176 -20.89 2.97 -6.42
C ALA A 176 -20.07 4.25 -6.22
N LEU A 177 -19.33 4.70 -7.25
CA LEU A 177 -18.42 5.84 -7.15
C LEU A 177 -18.98 7.14 -7.77
N GLY A 178 -20.06 7.05 -8.57
CA GLY A 178 -20.63 8.17 -9.32
C GLY A 178 -19.78 8.64 -10.52
N ARG A 179 -18.57 8.11 -10.69
CA ARG A 179 -17.60 8.50 -11.73
C ARG A 179 -16.61 7.38 -12.05
N ILE A 180 -16.08 7.38 -13.27
CA ILE A 180 -15.10 6.37 -13.75
C ILE A 180 -13.65 6.80 -13.48
N VAL A 181 -13.35 8.08 -13.74
CA VAL A 181 -12.01 8.68 -13.61
C VAL A 181 -12.14 10.06 -13.01
N ASP A 182 -11.33 10.34 -12.00
CA ASP A 182 -11.13 11.69 -11.48
C ASP A 182 -10.11 12.42 -12.35
N ALA A 183 -10.59 13.14 -13.36
CA ALA A 183 -9.75 14.05 -14.11
C ALA A 183 -9.40 15.24 -13.20
N ALA A 184 -8.10 15.46 -12.97
CA ALA A 184 -7.65 16.62 -12.22
C ALA A 184 -7.85 17.89 -13.07
N ALA A 185 -8.09 19.02 -12.42
CA ALA A 185 -8.20 20.32 -13.09
C ALA A 185 -6.89 20.78 -13.74
N SER A 186 -5.75 20.20 -13.34
CA SER A 186 -4.42 20.50 -13.87
C SER A 186 -3.63 19.22 -14.12
N ALA A 187 -3.12 19.07 -15.35
CA ALA A 187 -2.22 17.99 -15.71
C ALA A 187 -0.78 18.34 -15.31
N TRP A 188 0.00 17.39 -14.77
CA TRP A 188 1.40 17.57 -14.37
C TRP A 188 2.41 17.87 -15.51
N GLY A 189 1.92 18.10 -16.73
CA GLY A 189 2.75 18.48 -17.87
C GLY A 189 2.04 18.37 -19.21
N SER A 190 2.75 18.79 -20.27
CA SER A 190 2.29 18.61 -21.65
C SER A 190 2.12 17.13 -21.99
N LEU A 191 1.35 16.80 -23.03
CA LEU A 191 1.26 15.41 -23.51
C LEU A 191 2.63 14.82 -23.86
N VAL A 192 3.54 15.62 -24.41
CA VAL A 192 4.92 15.20 -24.73
C VAL A 192 5.69 14.87 -23.45
N THR A 193 5.64 15.73 -22.44
CA THR A 193 6.27 15.48 -21.13
C THR A 193 5.75 14.19 -20.51
N ARG A 194 4.43 13.97 -20.55
CA ARG A 194 3.79 12.76 -20.04
C ARG A 194 4.21 11.52 -20.81
N LEU A 195 4.30 11.58 -22.13
CA LEU A 195 4.77 10.50 -22.98
C LEU A 195 6.23 10.13 -22.67
N LEU A 196 7.14 11.12 -22.67
CA LEU A 196 8.57 10.89 -22.41
C LEU A 196 8.81 10.30 -21.03
N THR A 197 8.14 10.84 -20.01
CA THR A 197 8.21 10.31 -18.64
C THR A 197 7.62 8.90 -18.55
N THR A 198 6.52 8.62 -19.25
CA THR A 198 5.94 7.27 -19.29
C THR A 198 6.89 6.27 -19.93
N LEU A 199 7.58 6.63 -21.00
CA LEU A 199 8.61 5.78 -21.62
C LEU A 199 9.78 5.52 -20.66
N ASP A 200 10.23 6.54 -19.93
CA ASP A 200 11.28 6.40 -18.91
C ASP A 200 10.86 5.47 -17.75
N ILE A 201 9.61 5.59 -17.29
CA ILE A 201 9.02 4.67 -16.30
C ILE A 201 8.97 3.23 -16.85
N VAL A 202 8.55 3.05 -18.10
CA VAL A 202 8.51 1.71 -18.73
C VAL A 202 9.91 1.11 -18.83
N ALA A 203 10.91 1.89 -19.24
CA ALA A 203 12.31 1.44 -19.26
C ALA A 203 12.80 1.03 -17.87
N THR A 204 12.42 1.80 -16.84
CA THR A 204 12.73 1.48 -15.43
C THR A 204 12.06 0.17 -15.00
N TYR A 205 10.82 -0.08 -15.40
CA TYR A 205 10.12 -1.33 -15.12
C TYR A 205 10.73 -2.54 -15.82
N VAL A 206 11.21 -2.39 -17.06
CA VAL A 206 11.99 -3.43 -17.75
C VAL A 206 13.26 -3.75 -16.95
N ARG A 207 14.01 -2.72 -16.55
CA ARG A 207 15.22 -2.88 -15.72
C ARG A 207 14.92 -3.61 -14.43
N LEU A 208 13.90 -3.16 -13.68
CA LEU A 208 13.53 -3.71 -12.38
C LEU A 208 13.07 -5.17 -12.45
N THR A 209 12.43 -5.56 -13.56
CA THR A 209 12.00 -6.95 -13.78
C THR A 209 13.18 -7.91 -13.92
N VAL A 210 14.29 -7.46 -14.52
CA VAL A 210 15.49 -8.30 -14.70
C VAL A 210 16.45 -8.18 -13.51
N ILE A 211 16.67 -6.94 -13.07
CA ILE A 211 17.55 -6.56 -11.97
C ILE A 211 16.71 -5.78 -10.95
N PRO A 212 16.16 -6.45 -9.94
CA PRO A 212 15.27 -5.83 -8.96
C PRO A 212 16.06 -5.03 -7.91
N TYR A 213 16.87 -4.06 -8.36
CA TYR A 213 17.70 -3.19 -7.53
C TYR A 213 18.11 -1.88 -8.24
N PRO A 214 18.20 -0.74 -7.52
CA PRO A 214 17.63 -0.52 -6.20
C PRO A 214 16.10 -0.46 -6.29
N VAL A 215 15.45 -1.07 -5.31
CA VAL A 215 14.01 -1.01 -5.11
C VAL A 215 13.67 0.19 -4.21
N ASN A 216 12.58 0.88 -4.52
CA ASN A 216 12.10 2.07 -3.84
C ASN A 216 10.57 2.03 -3.74
N ALA A 217 10.07 2.07 -2.50
CA ALA A 217 8.63 1.99 -2.23
C ALA A 217 7.88 3.30 -2.56
N TYR A 218 8.59 4.42 -2.71
CA TYR A 218 8.03 5.72 -3.08
C TYR A 218 9.01 6.51 -3.98
N PRO A 219 9.19 6.09 -5.24
CA PRO A 219 10.16 6.71 -6.13
C PRO A 219 9.77 8.14 -6.48
N LEU A 220 10.72 9.07 -6.38
CA LEU A 220 10.56 10.41 -6.95
C LEU A 220 10.50 10.31 -8.47
N ILE A 221 9.36 10.69 -9.05
CA ILE A 221 9.19 10.77 -10.50
C ILE A 221 9.51 12.19 -10.93
N VAL A 222 10.58 12.34 -11.71
CA VAL A 222 10.95 13.63 -12.30
C VAL A 222 10.38 13.70 -13.71
N PRO A 223 9.47 14.64 -14.02
CA PRO A 223 8.94 14.79 -15.37
C PRO A 223 10.05 15.05 -16.40
N VAL A 224 10.09 14.24 -17.45
CA VAL A 224 11.04 14.38 -18.56
C VAL A 224 10.51 15.47 -19.50
N VAL A 225 10.98 16.71 -19.29
CA VAL A 225 10.62 17.85 -20.15
C VAL A 225 11.48 17.87 -21.42
N PHE A 226 12.75 17.48 -21.31
CA PHE A 226 13.69 17.41 -22.44
C PHE A 226 14.53 16.11 -22.35
N PRO A 227 14.60 15.29 -23.42
CA PRO A 227 15.34 14.03 -23.43
C PRO A 227 16.86 14.25 -23.64
N GLY A 228 17.47 15.10 -22.80
CA GLY A 228 18.90 15.44 -22.91
C GLY A 228 19.81 14.59 -22.03
N SER A 229 19.26 13.86 -21.05
CA SER A 229 20.08 13.10 -20.10
C SER A 229 20.59 11.79 -20.72
N PRO A 230 21.87 11.43 -20.51
CA PRO A 230 22.39 10.13 -20.94
C PRO A 230 21.62 8.94 -20.35
N GLY A 231 21.11 9.08 -19.12
CA GLY A 231 20.30 8.06 -18.45
C GLY A 231 19.00 7.75 -19.20
N PHE A 232 18.32 8.77 -19.72
CA PHE A 232 17.11 8.59 -20.52
C PHE A 232 17.38 7.75 -21.78
N TRP A 233 18.45 8.07 -22.53
CA TRP A 233 18.80 7.34 -23.74
C TRP A 233 19.29 5.91 -23.48
N ALA A 234 20.00 5.68 -22.37
CA ALA A 234 20.32 4.33 -21.92
C ALA A 234 19.04 3.52 -21.62
N GLY A 235 18.05 4.15 -20.96
CA GLY A 235 16.72 3.58 -20.76
C GLY A 235 15.99 3.27 -22.07
N MET A 236 16.01 4.18 -23.04
CA MET A 236 15.39 3.97 -24.35
C MET A 236 16.06 2.84 -25.13
N THR A 237 17.38 2.71 -25.03
CA THR A 237 18.14 1.59 -25.64
C THR A 237 17.74 0.25 -25.02
N LEU A 238 17.65 0.20 -23.68
CA LEU A 238 17.16 -0.98 -22.97
C LEU A 238 15.73 -1.35 -23.38
N LEU A 239 14.85 -0.35 -23.48
CA LEU A 239 13.47 -0.54 -23.92
C LEU A 239 13.39 -1.07 -25.35
N ALA A 240 14.15 -0.48 -26.29
CA ALA A 240 14.22 -0.94 -27.67
C ALA A 240 14.74 -2.39 -27.76
N ALA A 241 15.77 -2.73 -26.98
CA ALA A 241 16.29 -4.09 -26.90
C ALA A 241 15.26 -5.09 -26.35
N ALA A 242 14.50 -4.71 -25.31
CA ALA A 242 13.46 -5.55 -24.73
C ALA A 242 12.29 -5.78 -25.71
N LEU A 243 11.89 -4.75 -26.46
CA LEU A 243 10.87 -4.87 -27.51
C LEU A 243 11.36 -5.73 -28.67
N ALA A 244 12.59 -5.54 -29.13
CA ALA A 244 13.19 -6.37 -30.18
C ALA A 244 13.30 -7.84 -29.75
N LEU A 245 13.72 -8.11 -28.51
CA LEU A 245 13.79 -9.46 -27.95
C LEU A 245 12.40 -10.08 -27.83
N THR A 246 11.39 -9.31 -27.44
CA THR A 246 9.99 -9.75 -27.39
C THR A 246 9.49 -10.14 -28.78
N ALA A 247 9.71 -9.29 -29.78
CA ALA A 247 9.31 -9.55 -31.16
C ALA A 247 10.03 -10.79 -31.73
N TRP A 248 11.34 -10.90 -31.50
CA TRP A 248 12.13 -12.07 -31.90
C TRP A 248 11.63 -13.35 -31.22
N ALA A 249 11.36 -13.30 -29.92
CA ALA A 249 10.83 -14.45 -29.17
C ALA A 249 9.46 -14.87 -29.69
N ALA A 250 8.56 -13.92 -29.95
CA ALA A 250 7.23 -14.18 -30.49
C ALA A 250 7.25 -14.74 -31.91
N TRP A 251 8.21 -14.31 -32.73
CA TRP A 251 8.44 -14.88 -34.05
C TRP A 251 9.02 -16.29 -33.99
N ARG A 252 9.96 -16.54 -33.07
CA ARG A 252 10.70 -17.81 -32.99
C ARG A 252 9.92 -18.94 -32.32
N SER A 253 9.09 -18.63 -31.34
CA SER A 253 8.28 -19.59 -30.60
C SER A 253 7.04 -18.90 -30.05
N ARG A 254 5.84 -19.40 -30.41
CA ARG A 254 4.59 -18.84 -29.91
C ARG A 254 4.46 -18.95 -28.38
N VAL A 255 5.04 -19.99 -27.79
CA VAL A 255 4.99 -20.21 -26.33
C VAL A 255 5.92 -19.25 -25.59
N ILE A 256 7.14 -19.00 -26.09
CA ILE A 256 8.03 -17.99 -25.50
C ILE A 256 7.44 -16.58 -25.75
N GLY A 257 6.91 -16.35 -26.95
CA GLY A 257 6.14 -15.17 -27.30
C GLY A 257 4.99 -14.86 -26.37
N PHE A 258 4.26 -15.89 -25.91
CA PHE A 258 3.19 -15.73 -24.92
C PHE A 258 3.71 -15.07 -23.64
N GLY A 259 4.78 -15.60 -23.05
CA GLY A 259 5.35 -15.03 -21.82
C GLY A 259 5.91 -13.62 -22.04
N ALA A 260 6.57 -13.37 -23.18
CA ALA A 260 7.13 -12.07 -23.49
C ALA A 260 6.06 -11.00 -23.77
N LEU A 261 5.01 -11.32 -24.53
CA LEU A 261 3.90 -10.40 -24.83
C LEU A 261 2.97 -10.18 -23.63
N TRP A 262 2.82 -11.18 -22.75
CA TRP A 262 2.08 -11.05 -21.49
C TRP A 262 2.53 -9.83 -20.69
N PHE A 263 3.85 -9.67 -20.53
CA PHE A 263 4.45 -8.58 -19.75
C PHE A 263 3.93 -7.23 -20.23
N TRP A 264 3.99 -6.98 -21.55
CA TRP A 264 3.54 -5.72 -22.14
C TRP A 264 2.04 -5.52 -22.02
N ILE A 265 1.23 -6.54 -22.34
CA ILE A 265 -0.23 -6.45 -22.30
C ILE A 265 -0.73 -6.08 -20.91
N THR A 266 -0.18 -6.72 -19.88
CA THR A 266 -0.61 -6.53 -18.49
C THR A 266 0.01 -5.29 -17.83
N LEU A 267 1.10 -4.75 -18.38
CA LEU A 267 1.71 -3.50 -17.92
C LEU A 267 0.95 -2.25 -18.41
N ILE A 268 0.31 -2.31 -19.58
CA ILE A 268 -0.37 -1.17 -20.22
C ILE A 268 -1.25 -0.35 -19.27
N PRO A 269 -2.16 -0.94 -18.46
CA PRO A 269 -3.04 -0.14 -17.59
C PRO A 269 -2.27 0.70 -16.56
N PHE A 270 -1.13 0.21 -16.06
CA PHE A 270 -0.34 0.89 -15.04
C PHE A 270 0.50 2.04 -15.59
N VAL A 271 0.95 1.94 -16.84
CA VAL A 271 1.75 3.00 -17.46
C VAL A 271 0.89 3.95 -18.28
N GLY A 272 -0.20 3.47 -18.88
CA GLY A 272 -1.11 4.26 -19.69
C GLY A 272 -1.87 5.32 -18.88
N VAL A 273 -2.09 5.08 -17.58
CA VAL A 273 -2.69 6.07 -16.66
C VAL A 273 -1.87 7.35 -16.55
N ASN A 274 -0.54 7.28 -16.76
CA ASN A 274 0.35 8.46 -16.77
C ASN A 274 0.13 9.36 -17.98
N LEU A 275 -0.53 8.87 -19.03
CA LEU A 275 -0.92 9.66 -20.20
C LEU A 275 -2.22 10.44 -19.98
N LEU A 276 -2.96 10.15 -18.91
CA LEU A 276 -4.17 10.87 -18.53
C LEU A 276 -3.82 12.20 -17.84
N PRO A 277 -4.71 13.21 -17.88
CA PRO A 277 -4.48 14.52 -17.27
C PRO A 277 -4.69 14.45 -15.75
N LEU A 278 -3.84 13.69 -15.07
CA LEU A 278 -3.82 13.60 -13.61
C LEU A 278 -2.93 14.70 -13.02
N SER A 279 -3.04 14.92 -11.71
CA SER A 279 -2.23 15.90 -10.98
C SER A 279 -0.77 15.47 -10.78
N THR A 280 -0.49 14.16 -10.85
CA THR A 280 0.86 13.60 -10.72
C THR A 280 1.02 12.34 -11.57
N ALA A 281 2.26 12.04 -11.97
CA ALA A 281 2.63 10.72 -12.46
C ALA A 281 2.59 9.70 -11.32
N ILE A 282 2.36 8.43 -11.64
CA ILE A 282 2.38 7.32 -10.69
C ILE A 282 3.31 6.20 -11.16
N MET A 283 4.06 5.67 -10.20
CA MET A 283 4.96 4.54 -10.36
C MET A 283 5.04 3.80 -9.03
N ALA A 284 4.98 2.48 -9.06
CA ALA A 284 5.14 1.63 -7.89
C ALA A 284 5.60 0.22 -8.29
N GLU A 285 6.35 -0.45 -7.44
CA GLU A 285 6.91 -1.77 -7.73
C GLU A 285 5.81 -2.83 -7.82
N ARG A 286 4.79 -2.71 -6.97
CA ARG A 286 3.58 -3.56 -6.97
C ARG A 286 2.86 -3.63 -8.32
N PHE A 287 3.02 -2.64 -9.20
CA PHE A 287 2.45 -2.68 -10.55
C PHE A 287 3.08 -3.77 -11.43
N LEU A 288 4.23 -4.30 -11.06
CA LEU A 288 4.90 -5.40 -11.75
C LEU A 288 4.47 -6.79 -11.29
N TYR A 289 3.62 -6.93 -10.26
CA TYR A 289 3.24 -8.24 -9.73
C TYR A 289 2.55 -9.13 -10.79
N LEU A 290 1.57 -8.62 -11.54
CA LEU A 290 0.94 -9.36 -12.66
C LEU A 290 1.84 -9.44 -13.93
N PRO A 291 2.50 -8.34 -14.38
CA PRO A 291 3.40 -8.39 -15.53
C PRO A 291 4.55 -9.41 -15.41
N THR A 292 5.14 -9.53 -14.22
CA THR A 292 6.28 -10.43 -13.97
C THR A 292 5.93 -11.90 -14.13
N VAL A 293 4.65 -12.30 -14.11
CA VAL A 293 4.22 -13.67 -14.48
C VAL A 293 4.79 -14.06 -15.85
N GLY A 294 4.66 -13.17 -16.84
CA GLY A 294 5.15 -13.42 -18.20
C GLY A 294 6.66 -13.61 -18.25
N PHE A 295 7.39 -12.77 -17.52
CA PHE A 295 8.86 -12.87 -17.37
C PHE A 295 9.26 -14.21 -16.72
N CYS A 296 8.64 -14.58 -15.60
CA CYS A 296 8.94 -15.82 -14.88
C CYS A 296 8.66 -17.06 -15.74
N LEU A 297 7.61 -17.05 -16.56
CA LEU A 297 7.34 -18.12 -17.54
C LEU A 297 8.47 -18.25 -18.56
N VAL A 298 8.96 -17.14 -19.12
CA VAL A 298 10.09 -17.14 -20.06
C VAL A 298 11.35 -17.68 -19.40
N VAL A 299 11.67 -17.22 -18.18
CA VAL A 299 12.82 -17.70 -17.41
C VAL A 299 12.73 -19.21 -17.16
N GLY A 300 11.57 -19.71 -16.74
CA GLY A 300 11.35 -21.15 -16.52
C GLY A 300 11.54 -21.98 -17.79
N MET A 301 11.05 -21.51 -18.94
CA MET A 301 11.26 -22.16 -20.23
C MET A 301 12.72 -22.16 -20.68
N LEU A 302 13.43 -21.05 -20.49
CA LEU A 302 14.83 -20.91 -20.87
C LEU A 302 15.73 -21.82 -20.03
N PHE A 303 15.61 -21.79 -18.71
CA PHE A 303 16.39 -22.67 -17.83
C PHE A 303 16.09 -24.14 -18.11
N TRP A 304 14.82 -24.52 -18.27
CA TRP A 304 14.45 -25.89 -18.63
C TRP A 304 15.16 -26.36 -19.92
N LYS A 305 15.14 -25.52 -20.96
CA LYS A 305 15.81 -25.84 -22.23
C LYS A 305 17.33 -25.92 -22.07
N LEU A 306 17.94 -25.02 -21.30
CA LEU A 306 19.39 -24.96 -21.10
C LEU A 306 19.92 -26.12 -20.26
N LEU A 307 19.13 -26.64 -19.32
CA LEU A 307 19.47 -27.81 -18.50
C LEU A 307 19.64 -29.10 -19.32
N GLY A 308 19.18 -29.13 -20.58
CA GLY A 308 19.44 -30.21 -21.53
C GLY A 308 18.46 -31.39 -21.46
N ALA A 309 17.38 -31.28 -20.69
CA ALA A 309 16.44 -32.37 -20.41
C ALA A 309 15.34 -32.58 -21.48
N VAL A 310 15.69 -32.38 -22.76
CA VAL A 310 14.72 -32.48 -23.87
C VAL A 310 14.53 -33.93 -24.34
N ASP A 311 15.47 -34.84 -24.07
CA ASP A 311 15.36 -36.27 -24.42
C ASP A 311 15.50 -37.18 -23.20
N VAL A 312 14.43 -37.91 -22.88
CA VAL A 312 14.30 -38.81 -21.71
C VAL A 312 15.04 -40.16 -21.92
N SER A 313 15.64 -40.38 -23.09
CA SER A 313 16.09 -41.72 -23.53
C SER A 313 17.57 -42.05 -23.28
N ALA A 314 18.39 -41.14 -22.76
CA ALA A 314 19.79 -41.43 -22.45
C ALA A 314 20.19 -40.67 -21.19
N SER A 315 20.70 -41.39 -20.18
CA SER A 315 21.18 -40.91 -18.86
C SER A 315 21.44 -39.39 -18.77
N SER A 316 20.39 -38.60 -18.60
CA SER A 316 20.49 -37.15 -18.76
C SER A 316 20.96 -36.53 -17.45
N GLN A 317 22.27 -36.56 -17.21
CA GLN A 317 22.86 -35.72 -16.17
C GLN A 317 22.54 -34.26 -16.50
N LEU A 318 21.92 -33.56 -15.55
CA LEU A 318 21.65 -32.12 -15.66
C LEU A 318 22.96 -31.40 -15.97
N ARG A 319 22.94 -30.49 -16.95
CA ARG A 319 24.12 -29.68 -17.24
C ARG A 319 24.45 -28.81 -16.02
N PRO A 320 25.68 -28.87 -15.46
CA PRO A 320 25.97 -28.25 -14.17
C PRO A 320 25.93 -26.73 -14.23
N ALA A 321 26.42 -26.11 -15.30
CA ALA A 321 26.45 -24.64 -15.44
C ALA A 321 25.05 -23.97 -15.33
N PRO A 322 24.03 -24.36 -16.12
CA PRO A 322 22.69 -23.78 -15.98
C PRO A 322 22.01 -24.14 -14.65
N ALA A 323 22.32 -25.29 -14.06
CA ALA A 323 21.82 -25.65 -12.73
C ALA A 323 22.41 -24.74 -11.64
N LEU A 324 23.72 -24.48 -11.69
CA LEU A 324 24.41 -23.55 -10.81
C LEU A 324 23.91 -22.11 -11.01
N ALA A 325 23.68 -21.68 -12.24
CA ALA A 325 23.11 -20.37 -12.53
C ALA A 325 21.70 -20.22 -11.94
N LEU A 326 20.83 -21.24 -12.09
CA LEU A 326 19.49 -21.24 -11.49
C LEU A 326 19.56 -21.19 -9.96
N ALA A 327 20.41 -22.03 -9.36
CA ALA A 327 20.62 -22.04 -7.91
C ALA A 327 21.13 -20.67 -7.42
N GLY A 328 22.08 -20.07 -8.13
CA GLY A 328 22.57 -18.73 -7.88
C GLY A 328 21.46 -17.67 -7.95
N THR A 329 20.62 -17.70 -8.99
CA THR A 329 19.46 -16.80 -9.10
C THR A 329 18.50 -16.97 -7.93
N VAL A 330 18.16 -18.20 -7.55
CA VAL A 330 17.29 -18.50 -6.41
C VAL A 330 17.87 -17.95 -5.10
N VAL A 331 19.16 -18.18 -4.86
CA VAL A 331 19.85 -17.67 -3.65
C VAL A 331 19.89 -16.14 -3.64
N ILE A 332 20.27 -15.51 -4.75
CA ILE A 332 20.31 -14.04 -4.87
C ILE A 332 18.92 -13.45 -4.63
N TYR A 333 17.89 -14.01 -5.24
CA TYR A 333 16.51 -13.53 -5.10
C TYR A 333 15.99 -13.73 -3.67
N ALA A 334 16.29 -14.86 -3.03
CA ALA A 334 15.96 -15.09 -1.63
C ALA A 334 16.66 -14.07 -0.72
N LEU A 335 17.97 -13.83 -0.90
CA LEU A 335 18.73 -12.86 -0.11
C LEU A 335 18.23 -11.43 -0.32
N LEU A 336 17.97 -11.01 -1.56
CA LEU A 336 17.40 -9.69 -1.85
C LEU A 336 16.00 -9.52 -1.27
N THR A 337 15.17 -10.56 -1.29
CA THR A 337 13.83 -10.54 -0.68
C THR A 337 13.92 -10.45 0.85
N LEU A 338 14.81 -11.23 1.49
CA LEU A 338 15.04 -11.13 2.93
C LEU A 338 15.53 -9.75 3.34
N TRP A 339 16.48 -9.18 2.58
CA TRP A 339 16.98 -7.83 2.83
C TRP A 339 15.89 -6.78 2.64
N ARG A 340 15.08 -6.92 1.58
CA ARG A 340 13.96 -6.01 1.30
C ARG A 340 12.85 -6.10 2.34
N ASN A 341 12.59 -7.27 2.91
CA ASN A 341 11.58 -7.43 3.97
C ASN A 341 11.90 -6.61 5.23
N GLU A 342 13.18 -6.32 5.51
CA GLU A 342 13.56 -5.49 6.66
C GLU A 342 13.06 -4.06 6.52
N ASP A 343 12.95 -3.54 5.29
CA ASP A 343 12.35 -2.22 5.02
C ASP A 343 10.85 -2.20 5.37
N TRP A 344 10.16 -3.35 5.30
CA TRP A 344 8.71 -3.47 5.52
C TRP A 344 8.34 -3.97 6.92
N LYS A 345 9.33 -4.04 7.83
CA LYS A 345 9.15 -4.60 9.18
C LYS A 345 8.30 -3.73 10.09
N ASP A 346 8.46 -2.41 9.98
CA ASP A 346 7.72 -1.42 10.74
C ASP A 346 7.66 -0.09 9.98
N ASP A 347 6.71 0.76 10.36
CA ASP A 347 6.48 2.06 9.72
C ASP A 347 7.72 2.96 9.76
N TYR A 348 8.51 2.91 10.86
CA TYR A 348 9.69 3.73 11.02
C TYR A 348 10.73 3.39 9.96
N ARG A 349 11.12 2.10 9.86
CA ARG A 349 12.09 1.64 8.85
C ARG A 349 11.62 1.92 7.42
N LEU A 350 10.34 1.68 7.15
CA LEU A 350 9.76 1.92 5.83
C LEU A 350 9.88 3.39 5.42
N TYR A 351 9.43 4.30 6.27
CA TYR A 351 9.45 5.72 5.95
C TYR A 351 10.87 6.31 5.99
N SER A 352 11.73 5.86 6.91
CA SER A 352 13.16 6.20 6.90
C SER A 352 13.80 5.84 5.57
N ARG A 353 13.56 4.61 5.08
CA ARG A 353 14.11 4.15 3.81
C ARG A 353 13.57 4.94 2.61
N MET A 354 12.29 5.31 2.61
CA MET A 354 11.72 6.18 1.58
C MET A 354 12.36 7.58 1.58
N VAL A 355 12.61 8.16 2.75
CA VAL A 355 13.28 9.46 2.88
C VAL A 355 14.74 9.40 2.44
N GLU A 356 15.46 8.33 2.77
CA GLU A 356 16.85 8.12 2.32
C GLU A 356 16.96 8.00 0.79
N THR A 357 16.08 7.21 0.18
CA THR A 357 16.10 6.90 -1.26
C THR A 357 15.45 7.98 -2.10
N SER A 358 14.58 8.82 -1.52
CA SER A 358 13.86 9.89 -2.21
C SER A 358 13.70 11.13 -1.31
N PRO A 359 14.81 11.83 -1.00
CA PRO A 359 14.84 12.90 -0.01
C PRO A 359 14.01 14.13 -0.37
N GLN A 360 13.63 14.28 -1.64
CA GLN A 360 12.80 15.39 -2.15
C GLN A 360 11.29 15.07 -2.14
N THR A 361 10.87 13.99 -1.48
CA THR A 361 9.45 13.63 -1.37
C THR A 361 8.91 14.05 0.00
N ALA A 362 7.81 14.82 -0.01
CA ALA A 362 7.25 15.38 1.21
C ALA A 362 6.40 14.37 2.01
N LEU A 363 5.59 13.52 1.35
CA LEU A 363 4.69 12.59 2.04
C LEU A 363 5.42 11.56 2.93
N PRO A 364 6.50 10.89 2.47
CA PRO A 364 7.27 10.01 3.36
C PRO A 364 7.88 10.74 4.56
N ARG A 365 8.29 12.01 4.40
CA ARG A 365 8.78 12.84 5.51
C ARG A 365 7.69 13.13 6.54
N VAL A 366 6.47 13.43 6.09
CA VAL A 366 5.32 13.62 6.98
C VAL A 366 5.03 12.34 7.76
N ASN A 367 4.99 11.19 7.09
CA ASN A 367 4.72 9.90 7.75
C ASN A 367 5.85 9.48 8.70
N LEU A 368 7.11 9.70 8.31
CA LEU A 368 8.27 9.48 9.20
C LEU A 368 8.16 10.35 10.44
N ALA A 369 7.86 11.64 10.28
CA ALA A 369 7.71 12.56 11.40
C ALA A 369 6.59 12.15 12.37
N PHE A 370 5.44 11.66 11.86
CA PHE A 370 4.39 11.13 12.73
C PHE A 370 4.83 9.85 13.45
N THR A 371 5.63 9.00 12.81
CA THR A 371 6.16 7.79 13.45
C THR A 371 7.17 8.15 14.53
N GLN A 372 8.06 9.12 14.27
CA GLN A 372 9.00 9.69 15.23
C GLN A 372 8.27 10.37 16.39
N PHE A 373 7.18 11.08 16.11
CA PHE A 373 6.34 11.68 17.13
C PHE A 373 5.80 10.63 18.11
N LEU A 374 5.28 9.50 17.59
CA LEU A 374 4.80 8.39 18.43
C LEU A 374 5.93 7.72 19.25
N ARG A 375 7.17 7.82 18.78
CA ARG A 375 8.38 7.33 19.47
C ARG A 375 8.97 8.36 20.45
N GLY A 376 8.42 9.58 20.50
CA GLY A 376 8.92 10.69 21.32
C GLY A 376 10.14 11.42 20.75
N GLU A 377 10.51 11.13 19.51
CA GLU A 377 11.58 11.78 18.73
C GLU A 377 11.05 13.10 18.13
N ILE A 378 10.59 14.01 19.00
CA ILE A 378 9.85 15.24 18.62
C ILE A 378 10.72 16.23 17.84
N VAL A 379 12.02 16.31 18.17
CA VAL A 379 12.96 17.25 17.51
C VAL A 379 13.23 16.79 16.08
N GLU A 380 13.45 15.50 15.88
CA GLU A 380 13.64 14.89 14.56
C GLU A 380 12.37 15.05 13.71
N ALA A 381 11.20 14.81 14.30
CA ALA A 381 9.92 15.02 13.64
C ALA A 381 9.76 16.47 13.14
N ASP A 382 10.16 17.46 13.94
CA ASP A 382 10.12 18.89 13.55
C ASP A 382 10.97 19.14 12.30
N LEU A 383 12.20 18.63 12.25
CA LEU A 383 13.09 18.79 11.08
C LEU A 383 12.48 18.19 9.80
N HIS A 384 11.90 16.99 9.90
CA HIS A 384 11.24 16.35 8.76
C HIS A 384 9.99 17.12 8.31
N LEU A 385 9.19 17.63 9.25
CA LEU A 385 7.98 18.41 8.94
C LEU A 385 8.30 19.79 8.37
N GLN A 386 9.36 20.46 8.83
CA GLN A 386 9.83 21.70 8.23
C GLN A 386 10.17 21.50 6.75
N THR A 387 10.93 20.44 6.46
CA THR A 387 11.29 20.09 5.08
C THR A 387 10.05 19.70 4.26
N ALA A 388 9.10 18.96 4.86
CA ALA A 388 7.86 18.60 4.18
C ALA A 388 7.02 19.83 3.82
N VAL A 389 6.92 20.82 4.72
CA VAL A 389 6.21 22.08 4.49
C VAL A 389 6.93 22.95 3.46
N SER A 390 8.26 22.92 3.37
CA SER A 390 8.97 23.62 2.29
C SER A 390 8.75 23.00 0.91
N LEU A 391 8.56 21.67 0.86
CA LEU A 391 8.33 20.92 -0.38
C LEU A 391 6.86 20.95 -0.83
N MET A 392 5.91 20.96 0.09
CA MET A 392 4.47 21.08 -0.18
C MET A 392 3.82 22.08 0.79
N PRO A 393 3.96 23.39 0.54
CA PRO A 393 3.45 24.44 1.42
C PRO A 393 1.95 24.45 1.63
N GLU A 394 1.17 23.83 0.75
CA GLU A 394 -0.29 23.77 0.81
C GLU A 394 -0.82 22.51 1.48
N ASN A 395 0.05 21.55 1.83
CA ASN A 395 -0.37 20.27 2.40
C ASN A 395 -0.88 20.46 3.85
N PRO A 396 -2.18 20.24 4.13
CA PRO A 396 -2.74 20.48 5.46
C PRO A 396 -2.14 19.54 6.52
N ARG A 397 -1.87 18.28 6.14
CA ARG A 397 -1.35 17.25 7.04
C ARG A 397 0.09 17.54 7.49
N ALA A 398 0.94 18.03 6.58
CA ALA A 398 2.30 18.46 6.91
C ALA A 398 2.27 19.69 7.86
N ARG A 399 1.41 20.67 7.57
CA ARG A 399 1.29 21.88 8.39
C ARG A 399 0.76 21.61 9.78
N VAL A 400 -0.31 20.82 9.90
CA VAL A 400 -0.89 20.51 11.21
C VAL A 400 0.06 19.67 12.06
N GLY A 401 0.78 18.73 11.43
CA GLY A 401 1.85 17.99 12.09
C GLY A 401 2.94 18.93 12.62
N LEU A 402 3.43 19.86 11.79
CA LEU A 402 4.40 20.87 12.22
C LEU A 402 3.85 21.74 13.36
N GLY A 403 2.57 22.11 13.27
CA GLY A 403 1.88 22.90 14.28
C GLY A 403 1.85 22.23 15.65
N LEU A 404 1.48 20.96 15.69
CA LEU A 404 1.47 20.15 16.90
C LEU A 404 2.89 19.96 17.45
N THR A 405 3.83 19.55 16.60
CA THR A 405 5.22 19.29 17.01
C THR A 405 5.88 20.53 17.61
N ARG A 406 5.73 21.70 16.97
CA ARG A 406 6.27 22.97 17.51
C ARG A 406 5.62 23.39 18.82
N THR A 407 4.32 23.12 18.99
CA THR A 407 3.62 23.37 20.26
C THR A 407 4.23 22.54 21.38
N LEU A 408 4.51 21.25 21.14
CA LEU A 408 5.16 20.40 22.15
C LEU A 408 6.60 20.80 22.46
N LEU A 409 7.30 21.43 21.50
CA LEU A 409 8.62 22.02 21.71
C LEU A 409 8.58 23.39 22.41
N GLY A 410 7.40 23.87 22.82
CA GLY A 410 7.21 25.16 23.51
C GLY A 410 7.07 26.36 22.57
N HIS A 411 7.13 26.16 21.25
CA HIS A 411 6.92 27.21 20.24
C HIS A 411 5.43 27.34 19.87
N THR A 412 4.57 27.50 20.87
CA THR A 412 3.11 27.39 20.72
C THR A 412 2.50 28.40 19.74
N GLU A 413 3.00 29.63 19.69
CA GLU A 413 2.52 30.65 18.73
C GLU A 413 2.80 30.26 17.28
N GLN A 414 4.01 29.79 16.99
CA GLN A 414 4.34 29.26 15.66
C GLN A 414 3.54 28.01 15.34
N GLY A 415 3.31 27.17 16.35
CA GLY A 415 2.48 25.98 16.24
C GLY A 415 1.06 26.29 15.80
N LEU A 416 0.44 27.28 16.45
CA LEU A 416 -0.90 27.76 16.12
C LEU A 416 -0.96 28.36 14.71
N GLU A 417 0.03 29.15 14.30
CA GLU A 417 0.08 29.73 12.94
C GLU A 417 0.02 28.65 11.86
N HIS A 418 0.81 27.57 12.01
CA HIS A 418 0.80 26.46 11.04
C HIS A 418 -0.52 25.69 11.06
N ALA A 419 -1.09 25.44 12.24
CA ALA A 419 -2.36 24.74 12.37
C ALA A 419 -3.54 25.55 11.78
N LEU A 420 -3.56 26.88 11.96
CA LEU A 420 -4.56 27.75 11.34
C LEU A 420 -4.43 27.77 9.81
N LYS A 421 -3.20 27.79 9.27
CA LYS A 421 -2.99 27.63 7.83
C LYS A 421 -3.46 26.26 7.33
N ALA A 422 -3.21 25.19 8.08
CA ALA A 422 -3.72 23.86 7.74
C ALA A 422 -5.26 23.84 7.67
N HIS A 423 -5.92 24.46 8.65
CA HIS A 423 -7.38 24.60 8.68
C HIS A 423 -7.89 25.47 7.52
N ALA A 424 -7.18 26.53 7.13
CA ALA A 424 -7.57 27.32 5.95
C ALA A 424 -7.56 26.49 4.65
N TYR A 425 -6.63 25.54 4.50
CA TYR A 425 -6.60 24.62 3.35
C TYR A 425 -7.63 23.49 3.45
N ALA A 426 -7.98 23.04 4.66
CA ALA A 426 -8.98 21.98 4.89
C ALA A 426 -9.86 22.30 6.10
N PRO A 427 -10.87 23.18 5.96
CA PRO A 427 -11.64 23.71 7.09
C PRO A 427 -12.40 22.64 7.87
N HIS A 428 -13.02 21.69 7.17
CA HIS A 428 -13.86 20.65 7.77
C HIS A 428 -13.09 19.34 8.00
N ASN A 429 -11.77 19.40 8.22
CA ASN A 429 -11.00 18.21 8.54
C ASN A 429 -11.01 17.98 10.07
N PRO A 430 -11.59 16.86 10.55
CA PRO A 430 -11.74 16.61 11.98
C PRO A 430 -10.40 16.50 12.72
N ASP A 431 -9.37 15.90 12.11
CA ASP A 431 -8.05 15.73 12.74
C ASP A 431 -7.35 17.09 12.93
N ILE A 432 -7.55 18.02 11.98
CA ILE A 432 -7.02 19.38 12.07
C ILE A 432 -7.72 20.17 13.18
N LEU A 433 -9.04 20.08 13.26
CA LEU A 433 -9.83 20.71 14.32
C LEU A 433 -9.46 20.15 15.71
N ALA A 434 -9.27 18.83 15.82
CA ALA A 434 -8.80 18.20 17.06
C ALA A 434 -7.42 18.71 17.48
N THR A 435 -6.52 18.89 16.51
CA THR A 435 -5.18 19.42 16.77
C THR A 435 -5.22 20.89 17.18
N LEU A 436 -6.05 21.73 16.53
CA LEU A 436 -6.27 23.12 16.96
C LEU A 436 -6.78 23.17 18.40
N GLY A 437 -7.77 22.32 18.74
CA GLY A 437 -8.25 22.20 20.12
C GLY A 437 -7.15 21.86 21.11
N THR A 438 -6.26 20.94 20.73
CA THR A 438 -5.07 20.59 21.53
C THR A 438 -4.15 21.80 21.72
N ILE A 439 -3.83 22.51 20.65
CA ILE A 439 -2.94 23.69 20.70
C ILE A 439 -3.53 24.81 21.58
N TYR A 440 -4.85 25.04 21.51
CA TYR A 440 -5.51 26.02 22.39
C TYR A 440 -5.49 25.62 23.86
N LEU A 441 -5.53 24.32 24.19
CA LEU A 441 -5.31 23.85 25.56
C LEU A 441 -3.90 24.15 26.05
N TYR A 442 -2.87 23.98 25.22
CA TYR A 442 -1.49 24.38 25.54
C TYR A 442 -1.31 25.89 25.69
N ARG A 443 -2.19 26.71 25.10
CA ARG A 443 -2.25 28.18 25.30
C ARG A 443 -3.08 28.60 26.51
N GLU A 444 -3.62 27.66 27.28
CA GLU A 444 -4.55 27.94 28.38
C GLU A 444 -5.80 28.74 27.92
N GLU A 445 -6.27 28.49 26.69
CA GLU A 445 -7.47 29.08 26.10
C GLU A 445 -8.60 28.02 25.92
N PRO A 446 -9.12 27.40 27.00
CA PRO A 446 -10.05 26.27 26.90
C PRO A 446 -11.38 26.60 26.20
N ALA A 447 -11.82 27.86 26.24
CA ALA A 447 -13.03 28.30 25.55
C ALA A 447 -12.92 28.16 24.02
N ARG A 448 -11.75 28.47 23.45
CA ARG A 448 -11.50 28.29 22.01
C ARG A 448 -11.26 26.84 21.65
N ALA A 449 -10.65 26.07 22.57
CA ALA A 449 -10.45 24.64 22.37
C ALA A 449 -11.78 23.89 22.19
N ILE A 450 -12.79 24.20 23.03
CA ILE A 450 -14.10 23.54 22.98
C ILE A 450 -14.74 23.66 21.61
N ALA A 451 -14.78 24.86 21.03
CA ALA A 451 -15.44 25.09 19.74
C ALA A 451 -14.89 24.16 18.64
N HIS A 452 -13.55 24.06 18.52
CA HIS A 452 -12.92 23.19 17.54
C HIS A 452 -13.07 21.71 17.88
N LEU A 453 -13.05 21.32 19.15
CA LEU A 453 -13.19 19.93 19.57
C LEU A 453 -14.62 19.41 19.38
N GLU A 454 -15.63 20.23 19.66
CA GLU A 454 -17.04 19.92 19.41
C GLU A 454 -17.29 19.75 17.92
N GLU A 455 -16.80 20.66 17.07
CA GLU A 455 -16.91 20.54 15.61
C GLU A 455 -16.17 19.30 15.09
N SER A 456 -14.98 19.02 15.60
CA SER A 456 -14.22 17.82 15.27
C SER A 456 -15.00 16.53 15.60
N LEU A 457 -15.65 16.47 16.77
CA LEU A 457 -16.45 15.32 17.21
C LEU A 457 -17.82 15.23 16.53
N LEU A 458 -18.34 16.35 16.02
CA LEU A 458 -19.52 16.37 15.15
C LEU A 458 -19.20 15.71 13.80
N LEU A 459 -18.05 16.03 13.22
CA LEU A 459 -17.59 15.49 11.94
C LEU A 459 -17.10 14.05 12.04
N ASN A 460 -16.40 13.70 13.12
CA ASN A 460 -15.96 12.34 13.42
C ASN A 460 -16.17 12.00 14.90
N PRO A 461 -17.29 11.32 15.23
CA PRO A 461 -17.67 10.95 16.58
C PRO A 461 -16.76 9.92 17.28
N HIS A 462 -15.80 9.34 16.56
CA HIS A 462 -14.93 8.24 17.00
C HIS A 462 -13.47 8.68 17.25
N GLN A 463 -13.24 9.95 17.56
CA GLN A 463 -11.92 10.45 17.93
C GLN A 463 -11.70 10.43 19.45
N VAL A 464 -10.90 9.46 19.91
CA VAL A 464 -10.53 9.30 21.32
C VAL A 464 -9.83 10.55 21.86
N HIS A 465 -8.77 11.00 21.20
CA HIS A 465 -7.99 12.15 21.64
C HIS A 465 -8.82 13.44 21.70
N ALA A 466 -9.66 13.71 20.70
CA ALA A 466 -10.54 14.88 20.70
C ALA A 466 -11.57 14.83 21.85
N SER A 467 -12.11 13.64 22.16
CA SER A 467 -13.03 13.45 23.29
C SER A 467 -12.35 13.73 24.63
N LEU A 468 -11.15 13.19 24.83
CA LEU A 468 -10.38 13.39 26.07
C LEU A 468 -9.98 14.85 26.25
N ASN A 469 -9.54 15.51 25.18
CA ASN A 469 -9.19 16.93 25.22
C ASN A 469 -10.42 17.83 25.45
N LEU A 470 -11.59 17.46 24.92
CA LEU A 470 -12.83 18.19 25.18
C LEU A 470 -13.23 18.09 26.65
N ALA A 471 -13.12 16.90 27.25
CA ALA A 471 -13.36 16.73 28.68
C ALA A 471 -12.44 17.62 29.54
N LEU A 472 -11.15 17.66 29.20
CA LEU A 472 -10.19 18.54 29.88
C LEU A 472 -10.54 20.03 29.71
N ALA A 473 -10.91 20.45 28.50
CA ALA A 473 -11.29 21.83 28.21
C ALA A 473 -12.53 22.27 29.01
N LEU A 474 -13.55 21.41 29.08
CA LEU A 474 -14.77 21.62 29.84
C LEU A 474 -14.49 21.72 31.35
N HIS A 475 -13.62 20.84 31.86
CA HIS A 475 -13.20 20.86 33.26
C HIS A 475 -12.49 22.18 33.61
N LYS A 476 -11.54 22.64 32.79
CA LYS A 476 -10.84 23.93 32.99
C LYS A 476 -11.78 25.14 33.02
N LEU A 477 -12.96 25.06 32.38
CA LEU A 477 -14.00 26.10 32.44
C LEU A 477 -15.06 25.89 33.53
N GLY A 478 -14.90 24.88 34.39
CA GLY A 478 -15.86 24.57 35.46
C GLY A 478 -17.15 23.89 34.99
N ARG A 479 -17.27 23.49 33.70
CA ARG A 479 -18.40 22.75 33.12
C ARG A 479 -18.30 21.26 33.46
N GLN A 480 -18.28 20.94 34.75
CA GLN A 480 -17.89 19.62 35.25
C GLN A 480 -18.80 18.47 34.77
N ALA A 481 -20.13 18.63 34.84
CA ALA A 481 -21.05 17.57 34.47
C ALA A 481 -20.89 17.16 33.00
N GLU A 482 -20.61 18.13 32.13
CA GLU A 482 -20.33 17.89 30.72
C GLU A 482 -18.96 17.24 30.52
N ALA A 483 -17.94 17.67 31.27
CA ALA A 483 -16.61 17.06 31.25
C ALA A 483 -16.66 15.57 31.60
N GLU A 484 -17.41 15.19 32.64
CA GLU A 484 -17.55 13.80 33.08
C GLU A 484 -18.31 12.94 32.05
N ALA A 485 -19.36 13.49 31.44
CA ALA A 485 -20.11 12.81 30.39
C ALA A 485 -19.24 12.54 29.15
N VAL A 486 -18.51 13.56 28.69
CA VAL A 486 -17.60 13.43 27.54
C VAL A 486 -16.44 12.49 27.85
N LEU A 487 -15.84 12.58 29.05
CA LEU A 487 -14.77 11.68 29.50
C LEU A 487 -15.24 10.22 29.49
N THR A 488 -16.43 9.94 30.02
CA THR A 488 -16.98 8.58 30.07
C THR A 488 -17.14 8.00 28.66
N ARG A 489 -17.65 8.81 27.73
CA ARG A 489 -17.74 8.42 26.32
C ARG A 489 -16.35 8.19 25.70
N GLY A 490 -15.42 9.11 25.92
CA GLY A 490 -14.04 9.03 25.42
C GLY A 490 -13.28 7.82 25.94
N ALA A 491 -13.42 7.49 27.23
CA ALA A 491 -12.81 6.33 27.86
C ALA A 491 -13.37 5.01 27.30
N LYS A 492 -14.70 4.90 27.14
CA LYS A 492 -15.33 3.72 26.51
C LYS A 492 -14.86 3.52 25.07
N LEU A 493 -14.70 4.61 24.33
CA LEU A 493 -14.18 4.56 22.97
C LEU A 493 -12.70 4.15 22.96
N ALA A 494 -11.90 4.65 23.91
CA ALA A 494 -10.49 4.27 24.07
C ALA A 494 -10.33 2.78 24.40
N GLU A 495 -11.19 2.20 25.23
CA GLU A 495 -11.16 0.75 25.52
C GLU A 495 -11.35 -0.09 24.26
N LEU A 496 -12.19 0.37 23.32
CA LEU A 496 -12.46 -0.32 22.07
C LEU A 496 -11.34 -0.14 21.04
N LEU A 497 -10.83 1.09 20.88
CA LEU A 497 -9.98 1.47 19.76
C LEU A 497 -8.49 1.62 20.12
N SER A 498 -8.17 1.85 21.39
CA SER A 498 -6.82 2.13 21.88
C SER A 498 -6.65 1.61 23.31
N PRO A 499 -6.83 0.30 23.52
CA PRO A 499 -6.83 -0.28 24.85
C PRO A 499 -5.51 0.02 25.56
N GLY A 500 -5.64 0.66 26.71
CA GLY A 500 -4.51 1.03 27.55
C GLY A 500 -3.81 2.35 27.22
N LEU A 501 -4.47 3.23 26.45
CA LEU A 501 -4.02 4.60 26.22
C LEU A 501 -3.84 5.36 27.56
N PRO A 502 -2.61 5.75 27.95
CA PRO A 502 -2.37 6.41 29.24
C PRO A 502 -3.09 7.75 29.39
N LEU A 503 -3.36 8.44 28.29
CA LEU A 503 -4.05 9.73 28.29
C LEU A 503 -5.43 9.65 28.98
N VAL A 504 -6.12 8.51 28.90
CA VAL A 504 -7.41 8.30 29.58
C VAL A 504 -7.23 8.43 31.09
N ASP A 505 -6.20 7.80 31.65
CA ASP A 505 -5.94 7.82 33.10
C ASP A 505 -5.51 9.22 33.56
N ARG A 506 -4.65 9.91 32.80
CA ARG A 506 -4.26 11.30 33.08
C ARG A 506 -5.47 12.23 33.13
N ILE A 507 -6.28 12.27 32.08
CA ILE A 507 -7.44 13.17 32.01
C ILE A 507 -8.48 12.78 33.07
N THR A 508 -8.65 11.49 33.37
CA THR A 508 -9.52 11.07 34.49
C THR A 508 -9.02 11.63 35.82
N ALA A 509 -7.72 11.57 36.09
CA ALA A 509 -7.18 12.10 37.32
C ALA A 509 -7.38 13.62 37.43
N GLU A 510 -7.14 14.36 36.34
CA GLU A 510 -7.34 15.81 36.28
C GLU A 510 -8.81 16.20 36.48
N VAL A 511 -9.74 15.58 35.75
CA VAL A 511 -11.17 15.91 35.80
C VAL A 511 -11.78 15.65 37.19
N TYR A 512 -11.38 14.58 37.88
CA TYR A 512 -11.93 14.23 39.19
C TYR A 512 -11.15 14.84 40.38
N ALA A 513 -10.07 15.58 40.12
CA ALA A 513 -9.23 16.18 41.14
C ALA A 513 -10.05 17.02 42.14
N GLY A 514 -9.84 16.78 43.44
CA GLY A 514 -10.52 17.49 44.52
C GLY A 514 -11.98 17.08 44.79
N ARG A 515 -12.61 16.25 43.94
CA ARG A 515 -13.99 15.79 44.10
C ARG A 515 -14.09 14.32 44.51
N GLU A 516 -13.33 13.45 43.85
CA GLU A 516 -13.32 12.01 44.13
C GLU A 516 -11.88 11.53 44.41
N PRO A 517 -11.33 11.76 45.62
CA PRO A 517 -9.93 11.48 45.93
C PRO A 517 -9.51 10.03 45.63
N ALA A 518 -10.39 9.05 45.91
CA ALA A 518 -10.12 7.65 45.63
C ALA A 518 -9.99 7.36 44.12
N ARG A 519 -10.86 7.97 43.30
CA ARG A 519 -10.85 7.81 41.85
C ARG A 519 -9.66 8.51 41.22
N THR A 520 -9.36 9.73 41.66
CA THR A 520 -8.17 10.48 41.24
C THR A 520 -6.89 9.70 41.56
N ARG A 521 -6.77 9.17 42.79
CA ARG A 521 -5.62 8.35 43.20
C ARG A 521 -5.46 7.12 42.32
N ALA A 522 -6.52 6.36 42.12
CA ALA A 522 -6.49 5.15 41.28
C ALA A 522 -6.10 5.47 39.83
N ALA A 523 -6.56 6.61 39.29
CA ALA A 523 -6.21 7.07 37.96
C ALA A 523 -4.71 7.42 37.84
N TRP A 524 -4.16 8.18 38.80
CA TRP A 524 -2.72 8.47 38.82
C TRP A 524 -1.86 7.21 38.97
N GLU A 525 -2.25 6.27 39.84
CA GLU A 525 -1.56 5.00 40.03
C GLU A 525 -1.52 4.18 38.73
N ARG A 526 -2.63 4.11 37.99
CA ARG A 526 -2.66 3.45 36.67
C ARG A 526 -1.82 4.19 35.63
N TYR A 527 -1.89 5.52 35.59
CA TYR A 527 -1.10 6.32 34.65
C TYR A 527 0.41 6.11 34.85
N ILE A 528 0.88 6.19 36.09
CA ILE A 528 2.29 5.94 36.47
C ILE A 528 2.69 4.52 36.11
N ALA A 529 1.86 3.52 36.43
CA ALA A 529 2.15 2.12 36.10
C ALA A 529 2.29 1.91 34.58
N ARG A 530 1.43 2.54 33.78
CA ARG A 530 1.50 2.47 32.31
C ARG A 530 2.76 3.14 31.77
N LEU A 531 3.11 4.34 32.25
CA LEU A 531 4.34 5.01 31.83
C LEU A 531 5.57 4.15 32.16
N ARG A 532 5.67 3.62 33.39
CA ARG A 532 6.79 2.75 33.78
C ARG A 532 6.87 1.46 32.95
N ALA A 533 5.74 0.94 32.46
CA ALA A 533 5.71 -0.21 31.59
C ALA A 533 6.20 0.06 30.16
N MET A 534 6.35 1.33 29.75
CA MET A 534 6.80 1.70 28.40
C MET A 534 8.32 1.54 28.18
N GLY A 535 9.10 1.26 29.23
CA GLY A 535 10.55 1.12 29.13
C GLY A 535 11.26 2.47 29.09
N GLU A 536 12.02 2.77 28.03
CA GLU A 536 12.66 4.07 27.85
C GLU A 536 11.63 5.16 27.56
N LEU A 537 11.45 6.06 28.52
CA LEU A 537 10.55 7.20 28.40
C LEU A 537 11.23 8.36 27.66
N ALA A 538 10.52 8.93 26.69
CA ALA A 538 10.91 10.19 26.07
C ALA A 538 10.93 11.34 27.10
N HIS A 539 11.68 12.41 26.84
CA HIS A 539 11.82 13.54 27.77
C HIS A 539 10.46 14.11 28.23
N THR A 540 9.48 14.22 27.32
CA THR A 540 8.12 14.67 27.65
C THR A 540 7.40 13.70 28.58
N GLN A 541 7.56 12.40 28.37
CA GLN A 541 6.96 11.36 29.21
C GLN A 541 7.64 11.27 30.58
N GLN A 542 8.93 11.56 30.67
CA GLN A 542 9.64 11.68 31.95
C GLN A 542 9.10 12.86 32.77
N ALA A 543 8.87 14.01 32.13
CA ALA A 543 8.24 15.16 32.77
C ALA A 543 6.81 14.84 33.25
N ASP A 544 6.02 14.16 32.42
CA ASP A 544 4.68 13.69 32.77
C ASP A 544 4.69 12.69 33.95
N LEU A 545 5.66 11.77 33.98
CA LEU A 545 5.83 10.82 35.08
C LEU A 545 6.12 11.55 36.39
N ALA A 546 7.09 12.47 36.37
CA ALA A 546 7.46 13.26 37.55
C ALA A 546 6.28 14.11 38.06
N TYR A 547 5.52 14.72 37.15
CA TYR A 547 4.30 15.45 37.50
C TYR A 547 3.26 14.53 38.16
N ALA A 548 2.97 13.38 37.57
CA ALA A 548 2.01 12.42 38.09
C ALA A 548 2.40 11.89 39.48
N GLU A 549 3.69 11.58 39.69
CA GLU A 549 4.23 11.15 40.99
C GLU A 549 4.07 12.24 42.05
N GLN A 550 4.31 13.50 41.69
CA GLN A 550 4.09 14.64 42.58
C GLN A 550 2.61 14.80 42.97
N GLN A 551 1.69 14.64 42.01
CA GLN A 551 0.24 14.71 42.30
C GLN A 551 -0.21 13.55 43.20
N LEU A 552 0.31 12.35 42.96
CA LEU A 552 0.00 11.18 43.78
C LEU A 552 0.54 11.31 45.21
N ALA A 553 1.75 11.85 45.39
CA ALA A 553 2.34 12.12 46.70
C ALA A 553 1.49 13.11 47.51
N LYS A 554 1.02 14.19 46.87
CA LYS A 554 0.10 15.16 47.50
C LYS A 554 -1.20 14.51 47.98
N LEU A 555 -1.75 13.57 47.22
CA LEU A 555 -2.98 12.84 47.59
C LEU A 555 -2.77 11.81 48.71
N ARG A 556 -1.54 11.32 48.89
CA ARG A 556 -1.19 10.39 49.98
C ARG A 556 -0.89 11.09 51.31
N GLY A 557 -0.65 12.40 51.27
CA GLY A 557 -0.19 13.16 52.44
C GLY A 557 1.32 13.04 52.67
N ASP A 558 2.08 12.49 51.71
CA ASP A 558 3.54 12.30 51.77
C ASP A 558 4.32 13.58 51.44
N GLY A 559 3.64 14.73 51.42
CA GLY A 559 4.18 16.04 51.06
C GLY A 559 3.91 17.09 52.14
N GLN A 560 4.57 16.95 53.28
CA GLN A 560 4.93 18.06 54.17
C GLN A 560 6.42 18.02 54.46
#